data_AF-A0A2D5YZ68-F1
#
_entry.id   AF-A0A2D5YZ68-F1
#
_cell.length_a   1.000
_cell.length_b   1.000
_cell.length_c   1.000
_cell.angle_alpha   90.00
_cell.angle_beta   90.00
_cell.angle_gamma   90.00
#
_symmetry.space_group_name_H-M   'P 1'
#
loop_
_entity.id
_entity.type
_entity.pdbx_description
1 polymer ?
#
loop_
_entity_poly.entity_id
_entity_poly.type
_entity_poly.pdbx_seq_one_letter_code
_entity_poly.pdbx_strand_id
1 'polypeptide(L)'
;MDPQMLRERISQWENMTDADPDNAMGWFSLGGAYKDAEEGEQAARALRKAIELDPGLSRAYQLLGQVLIKADAKDQAAEILTRGYTTAAERGDVMPQRAMGSLLETLGQPVPEVQSKTPAAPPTGASGDSIVDRRTGQPGTRLDKPPLRGPTGKFIFDHYSSETWHEWIGMGTKVINELRLDFSKIEHQELYDANMLEWLGFTEAEAIAYAEQSEDV
;
A
#
# COMPACT_ATOMS: atom_id res chain seq x y z
N MET A 1 -12.40 -1.79 14.77
CA MET A 1 -12.18 -0.34 14.91
C MET A 1 -13.43 0.26 15.54
N ASP A 2 -13.28 1.21 16.46
CA ASP A 2 -14.43 1.90 17.05
C ASP A 2 -15.19 2.72 15.98
N PRO A 3 -16.53 2.58 15.84
CA PRO A 3 -17.33 3.39 14.93
C PRO A 3 -17.14 4.91 15.09
N GLN A 4 -16.83 5.39 16.29
CA GLN A 4 -16.53 6.81 16.50
C GLN A 4 -15.21 7.21 15.84
N MET A 5 -14.16 6.43 16.07
CA MET A 5 -12.85 6.63 15.47
C MET A 5 -12.90 6.56 13.93
N LEU A 6 -13.75 5.71 13.35
CA LEU A 6 -13.96 5.67 11.90
C LEU A 6 -14.56 6.97 11.36
N ARG A 7 -15.55 7.54 12.06
CA ARG A 7 -16.18 8.81 11.65
C ARG A 7 -15.23 9.98 11.78
N GLU A 8 -14.45 10.04 12.86
CA GLU A 8 -13.44 11.09 13.06
C GLU A 8 -12.38 11.03 11.96
N ARG A 9 -11.90 9.82 11.63
CA ARG A 9 -10.96 9.60 10.53
C ARG A 9 -11.55 10.02 9.17
N ILE A 10 -12.80 9.67 8.88
CA ILE A 10 -13.47 10.11 7.65
C ILE A 10 -13.53 11.65 7.60
N SER A 11 -13.99 12.29 8.68
CA SER A 11 -14.12 13.75 8.72
C SER A 11 -12.77 14.45 8.54
N GLN A 12 -11.69 13.91 9.12
CA GLN A 12 -10.34 14.41 8.90
C GLN A 12 -9.96 14.39 7.41
N TRP A 13 -10.23 13.27 6.73
CA TRP A 13 -9.91 13.11 5.32
C TRP A 13 -10.81 13.92 4.39
N GLU A 14 -12.09 14.07 4.71
CA GLU A 14 -13.01 14.96 4.00
C GLU A 14 -12.47 16.40 4.04
N ASN A 15 -12.16 16.93 5.23
CA ASN A 15 -11.60 18.27 5.39
C ASN A 15 -10.29 18.45 4.61
N MET A 16 -9.45 17.41 4.56
CA MET A 16 -8.19 17.44 3.82
C MET A 16 -8.42 17.52 2.30
N THR A 17 -9.31 16.66 1.78
CA THR A 17 -9.65 16.64 0.35
C THR A 17 -10.43 17.87 -0.09
N ASP A 18 -11.20 18.49 0.80
CA ASP A 18 -11.85 19.78 0.55
C ASP A 18 -10.83 20.93 0.50
N ALA A 19 -9.83 20.91 1.38
CA ALA A 19 -8.77 21.92 1.43
C ALA A 19 -7.74 21.77 0.29
N ASP A 20 -7.51 20.54 -0.18
CA ASP A 20 -6.58 20.21 -1.26
C ASP A 20 -7.17 19.14 -2.19
N PRO A 21 -8.04 19.52 -3.14
CA PRO A 21 -8.75 18.58 -4.00
C PRO A 21 -7.88 17.82 -5.00
N ASP A 22 -6.62 18.23 -5.19
CA ASP A 22 -5.68 17.58 -6.11
C ASP A 22 -4.71 16.63 -5.36
N ASN A 23 -4.93 16.41 -4.06
CA ASN A 23 -4.12 15.52 -3.23
C ASN A 23 -4.51 14.05 -3.39
N ALA A 24 -3.80 13.33 -4.24
CA ALA A 24 -4.06 11.91 -4.53
C ALA A 24 -4.06 11.03 -3.28
N MET A 25 -3.11 11.25 -2.36
CA MET A 25 -3.02 10.49 -1.11
C MET A 25 -4.17 10.79 -0.16
N GLY A 26 -4.60 12.05 -0.06
CA GLY A 26 -5.79 12.43 0.71
C GLY A 26 -7.04 11.70 0.23
N TRP A 27 -7.26 11.66 -1.09
CA TRP A 27 -8.37 10.89 -1.68
C TRP A 27 -8.24 9.38 -1.48
N PHE A 28 -7.02 8.85 -1.53
CA PHE A 28 -6.76 7.43 -1.29
C PHE A 28 -7.09 7.05 0.16
N SER A 29 -6.59 7.82 1.13
CA SER A 29 -6.86 7.60 2.56
C SER A 29 -8.34 7.79 2.89
N LEU A 30 -9.02 8.78 2.28
CA LEU A 30 -10.48 8.94 2.39
C LEU A 30 -11.23 7.70 1.89
N GLY A 31 -10.84 7.18 0.72
CA GLY A 31 -11.40 5.98 0.14
C GLY A 31 -11.19 4.73 1.00
N GLY A 32 -10.01 4.57 1.58
CA GLY A 32 -9.71 3.53 2.56
C GLY A 32 -10.57 3.66 3.83
N ALA A 33 -10.74 4.88 4.33
CA ALA A 33 -11.53 5.16 5.52
C ALA A 33 -13.02 4.82 5.33
N TYR A 34 -13.62 5.23 4.20
CA TYR A 34 -14.99 4.85 3.85
C TYR A 34 -15.14 3.34 3.64
N LYS A 35 -14.16 2.66 3.02
CA LYS A 35 -14.18 1.21 2.84
C LYS A 35 -14.29 0.49 4.19
N ASP A 36 -13.49 0.92 5.17
CA ASP A 36 -13.49 0.33 6.52
C ASP A 36 -14.77 0.64 7.29
N ALA A 37 -15.42 1.77 7.00
CA ALA A 37 -16.74 2.12 7.52
C ALA A 37 -17.91 1.46 6.77
N GLU A 38 -17.61 0.58 5.79
CA GLU A 38 -18.57 -0.08 4.92
C GLU A 38 -19.41 0.88 4.05
N GLU A 39 -18.96 2.12 3.88
CA GLU A 39 -19.56 3.13 3.00
C GLU A 39 -19.06 2.96 1.57
N GLY A 40 -19.52 1.89 0.91
CA GLY A 40 -18.98 1.46 -0.39
C GLY A 40 -19.09 2.49 -1.52
N GLU A 41 -20.17 3.28 -1.58
CA GLU A 41 -20.37 4.25 -2.66
C GLU A 41 -19.40 5.43 -2.54
N GLN A 42 -19.22 5.96 -1.33
CA GLN A 42 -18.28 7.00 -0.96
C GLN A 42 -16.84 6.52 -1.19
N ALA A 43 -16.52 5.30 -0.73
CA ALA A 43 -15.22 4.69 -0.95
C ALA A 43 -14.88 4.60 -2.44
N ALA A 44 -15.83 4.14 -3.26
CA ALA A 44 -15.63 4.03 -4.70
C ALA A 44 -15.38 5.40 -5.36
N ARG A 45 -16.10 6.46 -4.94
CA ARG A 45 -15.86 7.82 -5.44
C ARG A 45 -14.47 8.33 -5.09
N ALA A 46 -14.08 8.24 -3.82
CA ALA A 46 -12.78 8.73 -3.35
C ALA A 46 -11.62 7.96 -3.99
N LEU A 47 -11.70 6.63 -4.10
CA LEU A 47 -10.68 5.80 -4.75
C LEU A 47 -10.56 6.08 -6.25
N ARG A 48 -11.66 6.35 -6.96
CA ARG A 48 -11.60 6.78 -8.36
C ARG A 48 -10.89 8.13 -8.50
N LYS A 49 -11.13 9.06 -7.58
CA LYS A 49 -10.45 10.36 -7.58
C LYS A 49 -8.95 10.22 -7.32
N ALA A 50 -8.56 9.36 -6.39
CA ALA A 50 -7.15 9.02 -6.16
C ALA A 50 -6.46 8.46 -7.42
N ILE A 51 -7.13 7.53 -8.13
CA ILE A 51 -6.62 6.95 -9.38
C ILE A 51 -6.54 7.98 -10.52
N GLU A 52 -7.47 8.94 -10.57
CA GLU A 52 -7.43 10.04 -11.55
C GLU A 52 -6.20 10.93 -11.34
N LEU A 53 -5.90 11.27 -10.07
CA LEU A 53 -4.81 12.16 -9.71
C LEU A 53 -3.43 11.47 -9.78
N ASP A 54 -3.33 10.22 -9.31
CA ASP A 54 -2.15 9.37 -9.48
C ASP A 54 -2.54 7.99 -10.03
N PRO A 55 -2.47 7.82 -11.37
CA PRO A 55 -2.74 6.54 -12.03
C PRO A 55 -1.80 5.41 -11.62
N GLY A 56 -0.68 5.71 -10.94
CA GLY A 56 0.31 4.76 -10.46
C GLY A 56 0.01 4.18 -9.08
N LEU A 57 -1.05 4.60 -8.39
CA LEU A 57 -1.44 4.05 -7.09
C LEU A 57 -2.08 2.66 -7.24
N SER A 58 -1.28 1.62 -7.48
CA SER A 58 -1.73 0.23 -7.69
C SER A 58 -2.65 -0.29 -6.57
N ARG A 59 -2.42 0.14 -5.32
CA ARG A 59 -3.27 -0.22 -4.19
C ARG A 59 -4.67 0.40 -4.27
N ALA A 60 -4.82 1.59 -4.85
CA ALA A 60 -6.12 2.23 -5.03
C ALA A 60 -7.03 1.41 -5.97
N TYR A 61 -6.48 0.85 -7.06
CA TYR A 61 -7.22 -0.08 -7.93
C TYR A 61 -7.66 -1.33 -7.18
N GLN A 62 -6.77 -1.91 -6.35
CA GLN A 62 -7.09 -3.08 -5.56
C GLN A 62 -8.22 -2.82 -4.54
N LEU A 63 -8.18 -1.68 -3.83
CA LEU A 63 -9.24 -1.32 -2.89
C LEU A 63 -10.56 -1.04 -3.62
N LEU A 64 -10.51 -0.35 -4.77
CA LEU A 64 -11.69 -0.05 -5.56
C LEU A 64 -12.34 -1.33 -6.10
N GLY A 65 -11.53 -2.26 -6.59
CA GLY A 65 -12.01 -3.58 -7.01
C GLY A 65 -12.73 -4.33 -5.88
N GLN A 66 -12.17 -4.36 -4.67
CA GLN A 66 -12.83 -4.98 -3.51
C GLN A 66 -14.16 -4.31 -3.17
N VAL A 67 -14.22 -2.98 -3.20
CA VAL A 67 -15.44 -2.20 -2.95
C VAL A 67 -16.51 -2.53 -4.00
N LEU A 68 -16.13 -2.59 -5.29
CA LEU A 68 -17.05 -2.90 -6.39
C LEU A 68 -17.57 -4.35 -6.33
N ILE A 69 -16.73 -5.31 -5.95
CA ILE A 69 -17.15 -6.70 -5.73
C ILE A 69 -18.20 -6.79 -4.62
N LYS A 70 -17.97 -6.09 -3.50
CA LYS A 70 -18.97 -6.03 -2.40
C LYS A 70 -20.28 -5.40 -2.83
N ALA A 71 -20.25 -4.45 -3.77
CA ALA A 71 -21.42 -3.83 -4.36
C ALA A 71 -22.08 -4.66 -5.50
N ASP A 72 -21.62 -5.89 -5.73
CA ASP A 72 -22.04 -6.78 -6.83
C ASP A 72 -21.83 -6.19 -8.25
N ALA A 73 -21.02 -5.14 -8.37
CA ALA A 73 -20.66 -4.49 -9.64
C ALA A 73 -19.48 -5.20 -10.32
N LYS A 74 -19.65 -6.49 -10.63
CA LYS A 74 -18.56 -7.39 -11.07
C LYS A 74 -17.86 -6.96 -12.35
N ASP A 75 -18.60 -6.45 -13.34
CA ASP A 75 -18.02 -6.00 -14.62
C ASP A 75 -17.10 -4.79 -14.41
N GLN A 76 -17.54 -3.83 -13.61
CA GLN A 76 -16.72 -2.66 -13.25
C GLN A 76 -15.52 -3.07 -12.40
N ALA A 77 -15.70 -4.02 -11.48
CA ALA A 77 -14.59 -4.54 -10.68
C ALA A 77 -13.53 -5.18 -11.58
N ALA A 78 -13.94 -6.00 -12.55
CA ALA A 78 -13.04 -6.65 -13.50
C ALA A 78 -12.21 -5.62 -14.28
N GLU A 79 -12.86 -4.60 -14.85
CA GLU A 79 -12.17 -3.54 -15.60
C GLU A 79 -11.11 -2.81 -14.74
N ILE A 80 -11.50 -2.39 -13.54
CA ILE A 80 -10.60 -1.70 -12.61
C ILE A 80 -9.44 -2.59 -12.18
N LEU A 81 -9.71 -3.85 -11.85
CA LEU A 81 -8.69 -4.81 -11.43
C LEU A 81 -7.73 -5.15 -12.55
N THR A 82 -8.20 -5.29 -13.79
CA THR A 82 -7.36 -5.50 -14.98
C THR A 82 -6.41 -4.32 -15.20
N ARG A 83 -6.92 -3.08 -15.18
CA ARG A 83 -6.08 -1.88 -15.32
C ARG A 83 -5.08 -1.76 -14.17
N GLY A 84 -5.52 -2.01 -12.94
CA GLY A 84 -4.67 -1.99 -11.76
C GLY A 84 -3.58 -3.07 -11.82
N TYR A 85 -3.90 -4.28 -12.28
CA TYR A 85 -2.97 -5.38 -12.44
C TYR A 85 -1.84 -5.02 -13.41
N THR A 86 -2.16 -4.45 -14.57
CA THR A 86 -1.16 -3.97 -15.54
C THR A 86 -0.31 -2.84 -14.96
N THR A 87 -0.94 -1.86 -14.29
CA THR A 87 -0.23 -0.76 -13.62
C THR A 87 0.75 -1.29 -12.58
N ALA A 88 0.31 -2.25 -11.75
CA ALA A 88 1.15 -2.87 -10.73
C ALA A 88 2.33 -3.64 -11.34
N ALA A 89 2.11 -4.35 -12.45
CA ALA A 89 3.18 -5.05 -13.17
C ALA A 89 4.23 -4.08 -13.74
N GLU A 90 3.80 -2.95 -14.32
CA GLU A 90 4.69 -1.92 -14.87
C GLU A 90 5.57 -1.27 -13.79
N ARG A 91 5.03 -1.17 -12.58
CA ARG A 91 5.67 -0.60 -11.39
C ARG A 91 6.49 -1.62 -10.58
N GLY A 92 6.28 -2.91 -10.80
CA GLY A 92 6.88 -3.97 -9.98
C GLY A 92 6.20 -4.17 -8.62
N ASP A 93 4.96 -3.68 -8.46
CA ASP A 93 4.16 -3.80 -7.25
C ASP A 93 3.51 -5.20 -7.17
N VAL A 94 4.32 -6.22 -6.85
CA VAL A 94 3.89 -7.63 -6.90
C VAL A 94 2.79 -7.96 -5.91
N MET A 95 2.78 -7.36 -4.71
CA MET A 95 1.70 -7.59 -3.75
C MET A 95 0.32 -7.12 -4.26
N PRO A 96 0.11 -5.84 -4.62
CA PRO A 96 -1.13 -5.41 -5.25
C PRO A 96 -1.46 -6.19 -6.52
N GLN A 97 -0.47 -6.48 -7.38
CA GLN A 97 -0.67 -7.25 -8.60
C GLN A 97 -1.27 -8.64 -8.30
N ARG A 98 -0.66 -9.40 -7.38
CA ARG A 98 -1.15 -10.73 -6.98
C ARG A 98 -2.54 -10.68 -6.37
N ALA A 99 -2.78 -9.71 -5.48
CA ALA A 99 -4.08 -9.53 -4.87
C ALA A 99 -5.17 -9.26 -5.92
N MET A 100 -4.89 -8.39 -6.91
CA MET A 100 -5.80 -8.12 -8.00
C MET A 100 -5.99 -9.33 -8.93
N GLY A 101 -4.94 -10.09 -9.22
CA GLY A 101 -5.02 -11.34 -9.98
C GLY A 101 -5.96 -12.36 -9.31
N SER A 102 -5.82 -12.57 -8.01
CA SER A 102 -6.70 -13.47 -7.25
C SER A 102 -8.16 -13.00 -7.24
N LEU A 103 -8.40 -11.69 -7.19
CA LEU A 103 -9.75 -11.12 -7.31
C LEU A 103 -10.33 -11.34 -8.71
N LEU A 104 -9.54 -11.19 -9.78
CA LEU A 104 -9.97 -11.49 -11.15
C LEU A 104 -10.33 -12.96 -11.33
N GLU A 105 -9.51 -13.88 -10.81
CA GLU A 105 -9.80 -15.32 -10.84
C GLU A 105 -11.11 -15.65 -10.12
N THR A 106 -11.36 -15.02 -8.97
CA THR A 106 -12.61 -15.18 -8.20
C THR A 106 -13.83 -14.70 -8.99
N LEU A 107 -13.65 -13.69 -9.85
CA LEU A 107 -14.68 -13.19 -10.76
C LEU A 107 -14.83 -14.02 -12.05
N GLY A 108 -14.00 -15.05 -12.24
CA GLY A 108 -13.94 -15.84 -13.48
C GLY A 108 -13.37 -15.06 -14.66
N GLN A 109 -12.66 -13.96 -14.41
CA GLN A 109 -12.08 -13.10 -15.43
C GLN A 109 -10.63 -13.51 -15.72
N PRO A 110 -10.17 -13.40 -16.98
CA PRO A 110 -8.80 -13.73 -17.33
C PRO A 110 -7.84 -12.74 -16.65
N VAL A 111 -6.80 -13.28 -16.00
CA VAL A 111 -5.69 -12.46 -15.51
C VAL A 111 -4.86 -12.02 -16.73
N PRO A 112 -4.60 -10.70 -16.91
CA PRO A 112 -3.84 -10.21 -18.04
C PRO A 112 -2.44 -10.81 -18.11
N GLU A 113 -2.00 -11.24 -19.29
CA GLU A 113 -0.61 -11.59 -19.51
C GLU A 113 0.23 -10.31 -19.59
N VAL A 114 0.97 -10.03 -18.53
CA VAL A 114 1.88 -8.89 -18.46
C VAL A 114 3.30 -9.40 -18.36
N GLN A 115 4.21 -8.83 -19.17
CA GLN A 115 5.64 -9.03 -18.96
C GLN A 115 5.99 -8.39 -17.64
N SER A 116 6.16 -9.20 -16.59
CA SER A 116 6.78 -8.73 -15.36
C SER A 116 8.13 -8.13 -15.75
N LYS A 117 8.39 -6.88 -15.34
CA LYS A 117 9.74 -6.34 -15.46
C LYS A 117 10.67 -7.33 -14.75
N THR A 118 11.41 -8.09 -15.55
CA THR A 118 12.53 -8.91 -15.08
C THR A 118 13.54 -7.95 -14.47
N PRO A 119 14.12 -8.25 -13.30
CA PRO A 119 14.91 -7.27 -12.55
C PRO A 119 16.05 -6.72 -13.42
N ALA A 120 16.23 -5.39 -13.36
CA ALA A 120 17.52 -4.80 -13.68
C ALA A 120 18.57 -5.54 -12.85
N ALA A 121 19.69 -5.90 -13.49
CA ALA A 121 20.79 -6.59 -12.83
C ALA A 121 21.09 -5.91 -11.48
N PRO A 122 21.34 -6.68 -10.41
CA PRO A 122 21.67 -6.09 -9.10
C PRO A 122 22.78 -5.05 -9.29
N PRO A 123 22.72 -3.90 -8.61
CA PRO A 123 23.77 -2.90 -8.72
C PRO A 123 25.11 -3.58 -8.47
N THR A 124 26.01 -3.51 -9.45
CA THR A 124 27.35 -4.07 -9.39
C THR A 124 28.07 -3.43 -8.21
N GLY A 125 28.07 -4.14 -7.08
CA GLY A 125 28.47 -3.62 -5.77
C GLY A 125 27.93 -4.41 -4.57
N ALA A 126 26.98 -5.33 -4.76
CA ALA A 126 26.46 -6.19 -3.69
C ALA A 126 27.48 -7.25 -3.22
N SER A 127 28.39 -6.84 -2.32
CA SER A 127 29.14 -7.74 -1.43
C SER A 127 28.40 -7.99 -0.10
N GLY A 128 27.11 -7.68 -0.06
CA GLY A 128 26.21 -7.94 1.08
C GLY A 128 25.21 -9.03 0.72
N ASP A 129 24.96 -9.90 1.69
CA ASP A 129 23.93 -10.94 1.70
C ASP A 129 22.64 -10.53 0.94
N SER A 130 22.13 -11.39 0.05
CA SER A 130 20.91 -11.13 -0.73
C SER A 130 19.64 -11.53 0.02
N ILE A 131 18.56 -10.76 -0.10
CA ILE A 131 17.23 -11.06 0.46
C ILE A 131 16.17 -11.09 -0.65
N VAL A 132 15.15 -11.94 -0.53
CA VAL A 132 13.96 -11.88 -1.41
C VAL A 132 13.00 -10.87 -0.81
N ASP A 133 12.81 -9.75 -1.49
CA ASP A 133 11.96 -8.66 -1.06
C ASP A 133 10.48 -9.06 -1.09
N ARG A 134 9.75 -8.85 0.02
CA ARG A 134 8.36 -9.27 0.15
C ARG A 134 7.41 -8.47 -0.76
N ARG A 135 7.66 -7.17 -1.00
CA ARG A 135 6.78 -6.28 -1.79
C ARG A 135 6.87 -6.57 -3.28
N THR A 136 8.10 -6.68 -3.77
CA THR A 136 8.43 -6.84 -5.19
C THR A 136 8.63 -8.30 -5.59
N GLY A 137 8.83 -9.21 -4.62
CA GLY A 137 9.15 -10.61 -4.88
C GLY A 137 10.51 -10.86 -5.54
N GLN A 138 11.36 -9.83 -5.66
CA GLN A 138 12.65 -9.91 -6.34
C GLN A 138 13.81 -10.02 -5.34
N PRO A 139 14.95 -10.64 -5.72
CA PRO A 139 16.17 -10.53 -4.95
C PRO A 139 16.64 -9.07 -4.89
N GLY A 140 17.01 -8.62 -3.69
CA GLY A 140 17.57 -7.29 -3.44
C GLY A 140 18.67 -7.34 -2.38
N THR A 141 19.24 -6.17 -2.10
CA THR A 141 20.33 -6.04 -1.13
C THR A 141 19.77 -6.06 0.28
N ARG A 142 20.35 -6.83 1.21
CA ARG A 142 19.96 -6.77 2.63
C ARG A 142 20.31 -5.41 3.24
N LEU A 143 19.46 -4.93 4.14
CA LEU A 143 19.72 -3.73 4.95
C LEU A 143 20.89 -3.96 5.91
N ASP A 144 21.65 -2.92 6.26
CA ASP A 144 22.77 -3.06 7.21
C ASP A 144 22.29 -3.31 8.65
N LYS A 145 21.12 -2.77 9.01
CA LYS A 145 20.50 -2.88 10.33
C LYS A 145 19.00 -2.58 10.25
N PRO A 146 18.21 -2.95 11.28
CA PRO A 146 16.81 -2.54 11.38
C PRO A 146 16.63 -1.02 11.26
N PRO A 147 15.77 -0.56 10.34
CA PRO A 147 15.61 0.88 10.09
C PRO A 147 14.80 1.59 11.18
N LEU A 148 13.95 0.84 11.89
CA LEU A 148 13.13 1.32 13.01
C LEU A 148 13.44 0.49 14.26
N ARG A 149 13.02 1.01 15.42
CA ARG A 149 13.07 0.23 16.66
C ARG A 149 11.83 -0.66 16.79
N GLY A 150 11.97 -1.75 17.53
CA GLY A 150 10.87 -2.66 17.86
C GLY A 150 10.50 -3.66 16.74
N PRO A 151 9.35 -4.33 16.88
CA PRO A 151 8.92 -5.42 16.00
C PRO A 151 8.84 -5.02 14.53
N THR A 152 8.29 -3.84 14.24
CA THR A 152 8.16 -3.30 12.88
C THR A 152 9.51 -3.16 12.19
N GLY A 153 10.51 -2.62 12.89
CA GLY A 153 11.86 -2.46 12.36
C GLY A 153 12.55 -3.80 12.07
N LYS A 154 12.37 -4.78 12.97
CA LYS A 154 12.88 -6.14 12.77
C LYS A 154 12.21 -6.80 11.55
N PHE A 155 10.89 -6.71 11.47
CA PHE A 155 10.13 -7.27 10.34
C PHE A 155 10.57 -6.67 9.00
N ILE A 156 10.79 -5.35 8.96
CA ILE A 156 11.26 -4.69 7.74
C ILE A 156 12.64 -5.22 7.33
N PHE A 157 13.56 -5.35 8.28
CA PHE A 157 14.91 -5.87 8.07
C PHE A 157 14.94 -7.31 7.53
N ASP A 158 14.04 -8.16 8.01
CA ASP A 158 14.01 -9.58 7.68
C ASP A 158 13.25 -9.90 6.38
N HIS A 159 12.47 -8.94 5.83
CA HIS A 159 11.57 -9.19 4.70
C HIS A 159 11.69 -8.23 3.52
N TYR A 160 12.34 -7.08 3.66
CA TYR A 160 12.41 -6.09 2.58
C TYR A 160 13.86 -5.75 2.25
N SER A 161 14.10 -5.46 0.98
CA SER A 161 15.42 -5.06 0.51
C SER A 161 15.71 -3.60 0.83
N SER A 162 17.00 -3.26 0.79
CA SER A 162 17.49 -1.89 0.90
C SER A 162 16.85 -1.00 -0.17
N GLU A 163 16.70 -1.48 -1.40
CA GLU A 163 16.07 -0.74 -2.50
C GLU A 163 14.61 -0.39 -2.18
N THR A 164 13.80 -1.36 -1.74
CA THR A 164 12.41 -1.10 -1.33
C THR A 164 12.33 -0.13 -0.16
N TRP A 165 13.24 -0.24 0.81
CA TRP A 165 13.28 0.70 1.92
C TRP A 165 13.62 2.12 1.47
N HIS A 166 14.60 2.30 0.58
CA HIS A 166 14.93 3.61 0.02
C HIS A 166 13.79 4.21 -0.80
N GLU A 167 13.07 3.37 -1.57
CA GLU A 167 11.85 3.80 -2.27
C GLU A 167 10.77 4.27 -1.29
N TRP A 168 10.58 3.54 -0.18
CA TRP A 168 9.69 4.00 0.88
C TRP A 168 10.15 5.33 1.46
N ILE A 169 11.43 5.57 1.73
CA ILE A 169 11.89 6.88 2.23
C ILE A 169 11.52 8.03 1.28
N GLY A 170 11.65 7.80 -0.04
CA GLY A 170 11.20 8.74 -1.06
C GLY A 170 9.68 8.95 -1.03
N MET A 171 8.91 7.86 -0.94
CA MET A 171 7.45 7.92 -0.82
C MET A 171 7.00 8.60 0.47
N GLY A 172 7.61 8.27 1.60
CA GLY A 172 7.36 8.85 2.91
C GLY A 172 7.58 10.36 2.90
N THR A 173 8.58 10.86 2.15
CA THR A 173 8.74 12.31 1.96
C THR A 173 7.52 12.93 1.27
N LYS A 174 6.93 12.26 0.27
CA LYS A 174 5.68 12.72 -0.36
C LYS A 174 4.52 12.67 0.62
N VAL A 175 4.38 11.57 1.38
CA VAL A 175 3.37 11.45 2.44
C VAL A 175 3.46 12.60 3.43
N ILE A 176 4.67 12.96 3.87
CA ILE A 176 4.89 14.10 4.77
C ILE A 176 4.41 15.41 4.15
N ASN A 177 4.75 15.65 2.88
CA ASN A 177 4.42 16.91 2.20
C ASN A 177 2.93 17.00 1.85
N GLU A 178 2.38 15.95 1.25
CA GLU A 178 0.98 15.88 0.83
C GLU A 178 0.06 15.87 2.04
N LEU A 179 0.41 15.15 3.11
CA LEU A 179 -0.39 15.10 4.32
C LEU A 179 -0.08 16.22 5.33
N ARG A 180 0.91 17.08 5.01
CA ARG A 180 1.38 18.20 5.85
C ARG A 180 1.71 17.74 7.28
N LEU A 181 2.44 16.63 7.38
CA LEU A 181 2.73 15.99 8.66
C LEU A 181 3.72 16.81 9.50
N ASP A 182 3.23 17.21 10.66
CA ASP A 182 4.00 17.76 11.78
C ASP A 182 4.35 16.67 12.81
N PHE A 183 5.62 16.23 12.83
CA PHE A 183 6.12 15.17 13.71
C PHE A 183 6.19 15.56 15.20
N SER A 184 5.87 16.81 15.57
CA SER A 184 5.65 17.14 16.99
C SER A 184 4.35 16.54 17.54
N LYS A 185 3.43 16.12 16.66
CA LYS A 185 2.14 15.51 17.01
C LYS A 185 2.19 13.99 16.84
N ILE A 186 1.72 13.29 17.85
CA ILE A 186 1.68 11.81 17.87
C ILE A 186 0.78 11.29 16.73
N GLU A 187 -0.40 11.88 16.54
CA GLU A 187 -1.36 11.50 15.49
C GLU A 187 -0.73 11.51 14.08
N HIS A 188 0.19 12.43 13.83
CA HIS A 188 0.87 12.53 12.54
C HIS A 188 1.97 11.47 12.37
N GLN A 189 2.61 11.05 13.47
CA GLN A 189 3.54 9.92 13.45
C GLN A 189 2.78 8.62 13.15
N GLU A 190 1.66 8.40 13.84
CA GLU A 190 0.77 7.26 13.58
C GLU A 190 0.28 7.25 12.14
N LEU A 191 -0.03 8.41 11.57
CA LEU A 191 -0.44 8.52 10.18
C LEU A 191 0.70 8.20 9.20
N TYR A 192 1.92 8.66 9.46
CA TYR A 192 3.09 8.29 8.67
C TYR A 192 3.33 6.77 8.70
N ASP A 193 3.28 6.18 9.90
CA ASP A 193 3.48 4.76 10.10
C ASP A 193 2.37 3.93 9.45
N ALA A 194 1.11 4.35 9.54
CA ALA A 194 -0.01 3.72 8.85
C ALA A 194 0.20 3.71 7.33
N ASN A 195 0.63 4.83 6.74
CA ASN A 195 0.94 4.91 5.31
C ASN A 195 2.15 4.03 4.94
N MET A 196 3.17 3.94 5.79
CA MET A 196 4.30 3.05 5.61
C MET A 196 3.87 1.58 5.53
N LEU A 197 3.12 1.15 6.54
CA LEU A 197 2.63 -0.22 6.65
C LEU A 197 1.72 -0.56 5.46
N GLU A 198 0.83 0.35 5.09
CA GLU A 198 -0.03 0.20 3.92
C GLU A 198 0.77 0.10 2.61
N TRP A 199 1.78 0.94 2.43
CA TRP A 199 2.63 0.93 1.23
C TRP A 199 3.50 -0.33 1.14
N LEU A 200 4.06 -0.78 2.27
CA LEU A 200 4.85 -2.01 2.35
C LEU A 200 3.98 -3.27 2.27
N GLY A 201 2.69 -3.17 2.57
CA GLY A 201 1.73 -4.27 2.41
C GLY A 201 1.71 -5.26 3.57
N PHE A 202 1.93 -4.80 4.80
CA PHE A 202 1.77 -5.60 6.02
C PHE A 202 1.19 -4.76 7.16
N THR A 203 0.77 -5.41 8.24
CA THR A 203 0.16 -4.79 9.42
C THR A 203 1.10 -4.81 10.61
N GLU A 204 0.88 -3.91 11.57
CA GLU A 204 1.63 -3.91 12.83
C GLU A 204 1.47 -5.23 13.60
N ALA A 205 0.25 -5.79 13.60
CA ALA A 205 -0.03 -7.08 14.23
C ALA A 205 0.79 -8.23 13.62
N GLU A 206 0.98 -8.25 12.29
CA GLU A 206 1.86 -9.22 11.63
C GLU A 206 3.32 -9.08 12.10
N ALA A 207 3.81 -7.85 12.25
CA ALA A 207 5.17 -7.60 12.72
C ALA A 207 5.38 -8.01 14.18
N ILE A 208 4.41 -7.74 15.05
CA ILE A 208 4.42 -8.16 16.45
C ILE A 208 4.43 -9.69 16.55
N ALA A 209 3.50 -10.37 15.87
CA ALA A 209 3.41 -11.83 15.89
C ALA A 209 4.70 -12.49 15.37
N TYR A 210 5.36 -11.89 14.38
CA TYR A 210 6.66 -12.35 13.89
C TYR A 210 7.79 -12.19 14.91
N ALA A 211 7.84 -11.06 15.62
CA ALA A 211 8.85 -10.82 16.64
C ALA A 211 8.71 -11.80 17.82
N GLU A 212 7.48 -12.06 18.28
CA GLU A 212 7.20 -13.04 19.34
C GLU A 212 7.65 -14.45 18.94
N GLN A 213 7.41 -14.87 17.70
CA GLN A 213 7.85 -16.18 17.18
C GLN A 213 9.37 -16.28 16.97
N SER A 214 10.05 -15.14 16.80
CA SER A 214 11.50 -15.10 16.56
C SER A 214 12.32 -15.07 17.85
N GLU A 215 11.72 -14.70 19.00
CA GLU A 215 12.39 -14.67 20.31
C GLU A 215 12.42 -16.05 21.00
N ASP A 216 11.61 -17.01 20.53
CA ASP A 216 11.49 -18.38 21.07
C ASP A 216 12.47 -19.41 20.46
N VAL A 217 13.50 -18.99 19.70
CA VAL A 217 14.47 -19.89 19.01
C VAL A 217 15.92 -19.58 19.36
#